data_AF-A0A7C2Y616-F1
#
_entry.id   AF-A0A7C2Y616-F1
#
_cell.length_a   1.000
_cell.length_b   1.000
_cell.length_c   1.000
_cell.angle_alpha   90.00
_cell.angle_beta   90.00
_cell.angle_gamma   90.00
#
_symmetry.space_group_name_H-M   'P 1'
#
loop_
_entity.id
_entity.type
_entity.pdbx_description
1 polymer ?
#
loop_
_entity_poly.entity_id
_entity_poly.type
_entity_poly.pdbx_seq_one_letter_code
_entity_poly.pdbx_strand_id
1 'polypeptide(L)'
;MAERIFIGVAWPYANGPLHTGQIVGAYLPADIFARYHRTVGNQVLMVSGSDQHGTPITVRAEQEGKTPAEIAAHYHQEFLETWRRLGISFDLYTSTGTENHARTVHDIFLKLYERGDIYKGTMRLPFCTVEERFLLDRYV
;
A
#
# COMPACT_ATOMS: atom_id res chain seq x y z
N MET A 1 -9.91 -24.80 21.38
CA MET A 1 -10.88 -23.73 21.03
C MET A 1 -10.41 -23.10 19.73
N ALA A 2 -11.32 -22.65 18.86
CA ALA A 2 -10.93 -21.95 17.63
C ALA A 2 -10.24 -20.63 17.98
N GLU A 3 -9.07 -20.38 17.40
CA GLU A 3 -8.33 -19.13 17.60
C GLU A 3 -8.74 -18.06 16.58
N ARG A 4 -8.48 -16.79 16.90
CA ARG A 4 -8.63 -15.66 15.97
C ARG A 4 -7.25 -15.24 15.48
N ILE A 5 -7.02 -15.37 14.18
CA ILE A 5 -5.73 -15.13 13.54
C ILE A 5 -5.86 -13.94 12.59
N PHE A 6 -5.06 -12.90 12.83
CA PHE A 6 -4.92 -11.77 11.91
C PHE A 6 -3.64 -11.93 11.07
N ILE A 7 -3.77 -11.79 9.76
CA ILE A 7 -2.67 -11.88 8.81
C ILE A 7 -2.62 -10.59 8.00
N GLY A 8 -1.71 -9.68 8.37
CA GLY A 8 -1.45 -8.46 7.62
C GLY A 8 -0.35 -8.69 6.60
N VAL A 9 -0.70 -8.68 5.31
CA VAL A 9 0.27 -8.87 4.22
C VAL A 9 0.72 -7.53 3.68
N ALA A 10 2.01 -7.40 3.38
CA ALA A 10 2.60 -6.19 2.80
C ALA A 10 1.80 -5.69 1.59
N TRP A 11 1.68 -4.38 1.48
CA TRP A 11 0.89 -3.72 0.43
C TRP A 11 1.82 -3.43 -0.76
N PRO A 12 1.53 -3.93 -1.98
CA PRO A 12 2.35 -3.62 -3.14
C PRO A 12 2.12 -2.17 -3.58
N TYR A 13 3.21 -1.49 -3.95
CA TYR A 13 3.15 -0.18 -4.57
C TYR A 13 2.44 -0.25 -5.93
N ALA A 14 1.43 0.59 -6.12
CA ALA A 14 0.63 0.68 -7.34
C ALA A 14 1.31 1.53 -8.43
N ASN A 15 2.58 1.25 -8.71
CA ASN A 15 3.39 1.97 -9.70
C ASN A 15 3.96 1.07 -10.81
N GLY A 16 3.64 -0.23 -10.78
CA GLY A 16 4.17 -1.22 -11.71
C GLY A 16 3.51 -2.59 -11.51
N PRO A 17 3.69 -3.52 -12.48
CA PRO A 17 3.15 -4.87 -12.39
C PRO A 17 3.82 -5.69 -11.30
N LEU A 18 3.10 -6.68 -10.78
CA LEU A 18 3.64 -7.64 -9.82
C LEU A 18 4.63 -8.60 -10.49
N HIS A 19 5.72 -8.92 -9.81
CA HIS A 19 6.65 -9.96 -10.24
C HIS A 19 6.67 -11.16 -9.28
N THR A 20 7.20 -12.29 -9.75
CA THR A 20 7.20 -13.56 -9.00
C THR A 20 7.85 -13.44 -7.62
N GLY A 21 8.92 -12.66 -7.49
CA GLY A 21 9.57 -12.39 -6.21
C GLY A 21 8.63 -11.79 -5.16
N GLN A 22 7.77 -10.85 -5.55
CA GLN A 22 6.75 -10.30 -4.65
C GLN A 22 5.72 -11.37 -4.27
N ILE A 23 5.20 -12.10 -5.27
CA ILE A 23 4.22 -13.18 -5.09
C ILE A 23 4.70 -14.22 -4.09
N VAL A 24 5.88 -14.79 -4.34
CA VAL A 24 6.47 -15.86 -3.53
C VAL A 24 6.96 -15.33 -2.18
N GLY A 25 7.42 -14.08 -2.12
CA GLY A 25 7.99 -13.51 -0.91
C GLY A 25 6.96 -13.13 0.16
N ALA A 26 5.79 -12.62 -0.24
CA ALA A 26 4.82 -12.06 0.72
C ALA A 26 3.43 -12.70 0.64
N TYR A 27 2.91 -12.96 -0.56
CA TYR A 27 1.49 -13.25 -0.75
C TYR A 27 1.18 -14.74 -0.71
N LEU A 28 1.99 -15.56 -1.40
CA LEU A 28 1.82 -17.01 -1.42
C LEU A 28 2.00 -17.65 -0.02
N PRO A 29 3.03 -17.30 0.77
CA PRO A 29 3.17 -17.84 2.12
C PRO A 29 2.00 -17.46 3.04
N ALA A 30 1.51 -16.22 2.92
CA ALA A 30 0.37 -15.74 3.70
C ALA A 30 -0.91 -16.51 3.34
N ASP A 31 -1.17 -16.77 2.06
CA ASP A 31 -2.34 -17.54 1.63
C ASP A 31 -2.28 -19.01 2.09
N ILE A 32 -1.10 -19.64 2.01
CA ILE A 32 -0.89 -21.00 2.54
C ILE A 32 -1.18 -21.04 4.04
N PHE A 33 -0.66 -20.08 4.80
CA PHE A 33 -0.86 -19.99 6.24
C PHE A 33 -2.33 -19.74 6.60
N ALA A 34 -3.00 -18.83 5.88
CA ALA A 34 -4.41 -18.55 6.06
C ALA A 34 -5.28 -19.79 5.80
N ARG A 35 -5.01 -20.51 4.70
CA ARG A 35 -5.72 -21.74 4.36
C ARG A 35 -5.54 -22.83 5.41
N TYR A 36 -4.30 -23.05 5.87
CA TYR A 36 -4.03 -23.99 6.95
C TYR A 36 -4.88 -23.67 8.19
N HIS A 37 -4.85 -22.41 8.65
CA HIS A 37 -5.60 -22.00 9.84
C HIS A 37 -7.11 -22.12 9.66
N ARG A 38 -7.65 -21.76 8.49
CA ARG A 38 -9.07 -21.98 8.18
C ARG A 38 -9.41 -23.48 8.20
N THR A 39 -8.56 -24.35 7.65
CA THR A 39 -8.77 -25.80 7.61
C THR A 39 -8.76 -26.44 9.00
N VAL A 40 -7.89 -26.00 9.91
CA VAL A 40 -7.87 -26.53 11.30
C VAL A 40 -8.96 -25.92 12.20
N GLY A 41 -9.83 -25.07 11.65
CA GLY A 41 -11.00 -24.52 12.33
C GLY A 41 -10.80 -23.17 13.02
N ASN A 42 -9.70 -22.46 12.76
CA ASN A 42 -9.49 -21.10 13.27
C ASN A 42 -10.26 -20.06 12.44
N GLN A 43 -10.58 -18.93 13.09
CA GLN A 43 -11.14 -17.75 12.44
C GLN A 43 -10.00 -16.87 11.92
N VAL A 44 -9.88 -16.74 10.60
CA VAL A 44 -8.77 -16.01 9.97
C VAL A 44 -9.29 -14.71 9.34
N LEU A 45 -8.54 -13.62 9.54
CA LEU A 45 -8.70 -12.36 8.83
C LEU A 45 -7.37 -12.02 8.15
N MET A 46 -7.27 -12.34 6.86
CA MET A 46 -6.14 -12.04 5.99
C MET A 46 -6.44 -10.81 5.15
N VAL A 47 -5.66 -9.74 5.36
CA VAL A 47 -5.88 -8.45 4.72
C VAL A 47 -4.64 -7.89 4.06
N SER A 48 -4.85 -7.12 3.00
CA SER A 48 -3.83 -6.33 2.34
C SER A 48 -4.51 -5.21 1.53
N GLY A 49 -3.77 -4.57 0.64
CA GLY A 49 -4.30 -3.60 -0.28
C GLY A 49 -3.21 -2.99 -1.14
N SER A 50 -3.58 -2.16 -2.09
CA SER A 50 -2.62 -1.43 -2.94
C SER A 50 -2.15 -0.16 -2.26
N ASP A 51 -0.83 0.05 -2.21
CA ASP A 51 -0.27 1.33 -1.77
C ASP A 51 -0.23 2.32 -2.94
N GLN A 52 -1.03 3.38 -2.83
CA GLN A 52 -1.33 4.34 -3.89
C GLN A 52 -0.63 5.69 -3.71
N HIS A 53 0.26 5.84 -2.72
CA HIS A 53 0.94 7.10 -2.43
C HIS A 53 2.46 7.05 -2.67
N GLY A 54 3.07 8.23 -2.76
CA GLY A 54 4.53 8.41 -2.79
C GLY A 54 5.11 8.74 -4.17
N THR A 55 6.37 9.20 -4.15
CA THR A 55 7.15 9.62 -5.33
C THR A 55 7.16 8.63 -6.50
N PRO A 56 7.25 7.29 -6.31
CA PRO A 56 7.34 6.36 -7.44
C PRO A 56 6.13 6.42 -8.36
N ILE A 57 4.93 6.65 -7.81
CA ILE A 57 3.70 6.76 -8.59
C ILE A 57 3.67 8.09 -9.33
N THR A 58 4.09 9.18 -8.69
CA THR A 58 4.21 10.51 -9.32
C THR A 58 5.18 10.49 -10.51
N VAL A 59 6.38 9.93 -10.33
CA VAL A 59 7.37 9.80 -11.41
C VAL A 59 6.81 8.99 -12.59
N ARG A 60 6.12 7.88 -12.30
CA ARG A 60 5.50 7.04 -13.34
C ARG A 60 4.38 7.79 -14.08
N ALA A 61 3.56 8.52 -13.34
CA ALA A 61 2.48 9.34 -13.89
C ALA A 61 3.02 10.42 -14.84
N GLU A 62 4.10 11.11 -14.46
CA GLU A 62 4.80 12.09 -15.31
C GLU A 62 5.34 11.44 -16.59
N GLN A 63 5.98 10.28 -16.48
CA GLN A 63 6.52 9.54 -17.63
C GLN A 63 5.44 9.07 -18.62
N GLU A 64 4.25 8.74 -18.13
CA GLU A 64 3.12 8.29 -18.95
C GLU A 64 2.17 9.43 -19.38
N GLY A 65 2.39 10.67 -18.94
CA GLY A 65 1.47 11.77 -19.19
C GLY A 65 0.09 11.55 -18.57
N LYS A 66 0.02 10.87 -17.42
CA LYS A 66 -1.20 10.55 -16.67
C LYS A 66 -1.17 11.19 -15.29
N THR A 67 -2.28 11.16 -14.59
CA THR A 67 -2.35 11.51 -13.17
C THR A 67 -1.88 10.35 -12.28
N PRO A 68 -1.32 10.61 -11.08
CA PRO A 68 -0.98 9.57 -10.11
C PRO A 68 -2.17 8.66 -9.76
N ALA A 69 -3.37 9.22 -9.70
CA ALA A 69 -4.61 8.48 -9.42
C ALA A 69 -4.94 7.48 -10.53
N GLU A 70 -4.75 7.85 -11.80
CA GLU A 70 -4.96 6.95 -12.93
C GLU A 70 -3.97 5.78 -12.93
N ILE A 71 -2.69 6.06 -12.65
CA ILE A 71 -1.66 5.02 -12.52
C ILE A 71 -2.01 4.05 -11.38
N ALA A 72 -2.33 4.59 -10.20
CA ALA A 72 -2.66 3.81 -9.02
C ALA A 72 -3.93 2.97 -9.21
N ALA A 73 -4.95 3.53 -9.89
CA ALA A 73 -6.18 2.81 -10.20
C ALA A 73 -5.95 1.69 -11.21
N HIS A 74 -5.14 1.93 -12.24
CA HIS A 74 -4.78 0.93 -13.24
C HIS A 74 -4.11 -0.29 -12.59
N TYR A 75 -3.04 -0.07 -11.81
CA TYR A 75 -2.32 -1.17 -11.16
C TYR A 75 -3.13 -1.84 -10.05
N HIS A 76 -3.99 -1.09 -9.33
CA HIS A 76 -4.92 -1.71 -8.38
C HIS A 76 -5.80 -2.76 -9.04
N GLN A 77 -6.38 -2.46 -10.21
CA GLN A 77 -7.20 -3.42 -10.97
C GLN A 77 -6.37 -4.61 -11.47
N GLU A 78 -5.15 -4.36 -11.96
CA GLU A 78 -4.23 -5.42 -12.38
C GLU A 78 -3.88 -6.38 -11.22
N PHE A 79 -3.66 -5.84 -10.03
CA PHE A 79 -3.38 -6.64 -8.83
C PHE A 79 -4.59 -7.49 -8.45
N LEU A 80 -5.80 -6.92 -8.41
CA LEU A 80 -7.03 -7.68 -8.13
C LEU A 80 -7.21 -8.86 -9.09
N GLU A 81 -6.97 -8.63 -10.39
CA GLU A 81 -7.05 -9.69 -11.39
C GLU A 81 -5.96 -10.75 -11.20
N THR A 82 -4.74 -10.33 -10.84
CA THR A 82 -3.62 -11.24 -10.54
C THR A 82 -3.94 -12.14 -9.34
N TRP A 83 -4.47 -11.57 -8.26
CA TRP A 83 -4.88 -12.34 -7.08
C TRP A 83 -5.97 -13.34 -7.40
N ARG A 84 -6.97 -12.93 -8.18
CA ARG A 84 -8.04 -13.80 -8.65
C ARG A 84 -7.50 -14.98 -9.47
N ARG A 85 -6.58 -14.72 -10.40
CA ARG A 85 -5.98 -15.75 -11.26
C ARG A 85 -5.08 -16.72 -10.51
N LEU A 86 -4.35 -16.23 -9.51
CA LEU A 86 -3.50 -17.06 -8.64
C LEU A 86 -4.28 -17.79 -7.56
N GLY A 87 -5.56 -17.45 -7.35
CA GLY A 87 -6.38 -18.02 -6.29
C GLY A 87 -5.99 -17.56 -4.89
N ILE A 88 -5.35 -16.39 -4.75
CA ILE A 88 -5.03 -15.81 -3.45
C ILE A 88 -6.32 -15.32 -2.79
N SER A 89 -6.53 -15.69 -1.53
CA SER A 89 -7.80 -15.58 -0.81
C SER A 89 -7.77 -14.58 0.34
N PHE A 90 -7.68 -13.29 0.00
CA PHE A 90 -7.85 -12.21 0.98
C PHE A 90 -9.29 -12.13 1.47
N ASP A 91 -9.47 -11.86 2.77
CA ASP A 91 -10.77 -11.51 3.35
C ASP A 91 -11.12 -10.04 3.06
N LEU A 92 -10.11 -9.18 2.98
CA LEU A 92 -10.24 -7.81 2.50
C LEU A 92 -8.97 -7.38 1.75
N TYR A 93 -9.15 -6.92 0.51
CA TYR A 93 -8.11 -6.25 -0.27
C TYR A 93 -8.60 -4.86 -0.67
N THR A 94 -7.98 -3.81 -0.15
CA THR A 94 -8.42 -2.42 -0.36
C THR A 94 -7.29 -1.55 -0.95
N SER A 95 -7.31 -0.24 -0.75
CA SER A 95 -6.24 0.67 -1.14
C SER A 95 -6.03 1.81 -0.14
N THR A 96 -4.84 2.41 -0.16
CA THR A 96 -4.52 3.57 0.70
C THR A 96 -5.15 4.87 0.19
N GLY A 97 -5.79 4.85 -0.98
CA GLY A 97 -6.59 5.96 -1.50
C GLY A 97 -8.03 6.03 -0.98
N THR A 98 -8.41 5.18 -0.02
CA THR A 98 -9.78 5.19 0.55
C THR A 98 -9.98 6.28 1.60
N GLU A 99 -11.20 6.79 1.70
CA GLU A 99 -11.59 7.77 2.74
C GLU A 99 -11.36 7.21 4.17
N ASN A 100 -11.61 5.91 4.37
CA ASN A 100 -11.34 5.27 5.66
C ASN A 100 -9.85 5.33 6.03
N HIS A 101 -8.96 5.10 5.06
CA HIS A 101 -7.53 5.22 5.28
C HIS A 101 -7.14 6.65 5.63
N ALA A 102 -7.60 7.64 4.84
CA ALA A 102 -7.32 9.06 5.09
C ALA A 102 -7.76 9.50 6.48
N ARG A 103 -9.00 9.17 6.87
CA ARG A 103 -9.53 9.49 8.21
C ARG A 103 -8.73 8.84 9.33
N THR A 104 -8.37 7.57 9.17
CA THR A 104 -7.63 6.82 10.20
C THR A 104 -6.21 7.38 10.38
N VAL A 105 -5.51 7.67 9.28
CA VAL A 105 -4.15 8.24 9.33
C VAL A 105 -4.17 9.64 9.92
N HIS A 106 -5.12 10.50 9.53
CA HIS A 106 -5.26 11.83 10.11
C HIS A 106 -5.56 11.78 11.62
N ASP A 107 -6.46 10.90 12.06
CA ASP A 107 -6.75 10.73 13.49
C ASP A 107 -5.52 10.31 14.29
N ILE A 108 -4.74 9.34 13.78
CA ILE A 108 -3.48 8.90 14.42
C ILE A 108 -2.47 10.05 14.47
N PHE A 109 -2.26 10.75 13.35
CA PHE A 109 -1.33 11.88 13.27
C PHE A 109 -1.70 12.99 14.26
N LEU A 110 -2.97 13.39 14.29
CA LEU A 110 -3.45 14.47 15.16
C LEU A 110 -3.29 14.10 16.63
N LYS A 111 -3.61 12.86 17.03
CA LYS A 111 -3.40 12.40 18.41
C LYS A 111 -1.94 12.45 18.84
N LEU A 112 -1.02 12.02 17.97
CA LEU A 112 0.41 12.07 18.26
C LEU A 112 0.93 13.51 18.31
N TYR A 113 0.42 14.38 17.43
CA TYR A 113 0.76 15.80 17.42
C TYR A 113 0.25 16.52 18.68
N GLU A 114 -1.01 16.30 19.06
CA GLU A 114 -1.64 16.89 20.26
C GLU A 114 -1.00 16.40 21.56
N ARG A 115 -0.53 15.14 21.60
CA ARG A 115 0.23 14.60 22.74
C ARG A 115 1.66 15.17 22.85
N GLY A 116 2.14 15.84 21.80
CA GLY A 116 3.48 16.43 21.75
C GLY A 116 4.58 15.47 21.28
N ASP A 117 4.25 14.31 20.71
CA ASP A 117 5.25 13.37 20.16
C ASP A 117 5.74 13.77 18.76
N ILE A 118 4.97 14.59 18.05
CA ILE A 118 5.34 15.13 16.74
C ILE A 118 5.60 16.61 16.90
N TYR A 119 6.78 17.05 16.46
CA TYR A 119 7.17 18.45 16.47
C TYR A 119 7.33 18.99 15.05
N LYS A 120 7.18 20.30 14.89
CA LYS A 120 7.50 20.99 13.62
C LYS A 120 8.99 21.29 13.58
N GLY A 121 9.64 20.90 12.49
CA GLY A 121 11.06 21.20 12.22
C GLY A 121 11.23 21.82 10.84
N THR A 122 12.35 22.51 10.65
CA THR A 122 12.76 23.05 9.35
C THR A 122 13.96 22.28 8.83
N MET A 123 13.98 21.98 7.53
CA MET A 123 15.10 21.32 6.87
C MET A 123 15.39 21.98 5.52
N ARG A 124 16.62 21.79 5.02
CA ARG A 124 17.00 22.21 3.67
C ARG A 124 16.73 21.07 2.70
N LEU A 125 16.03 21.35 1.62
CA LEU A 125 15.73 20.41 0.55
C LEU A 125 16.18 20.99 -0.79
N PRO A 126 16.62 20.17 -1.76
CA PRO A 126 16.88 20.64 -3.11
C PRO A 126 15.59 21.18 -3.75
N PHE A 127 15.69 22.30 -4.48
CA PHE A 127 14.57 22.97 -5.13
C PHE A 127 14.92 23.27 -6.57
N CYS A 128 14.04 22.91 -7.51
CA CYS A 128 14.19 23.23 -8.91
C CYS A 128 13.49 24.57 -9.20
N THR A 129 14.25 25.58 -9.65
CA THR A 129 13.71 26.90 -9.97
C THR A 129 13.00 26.95 -11.32
N VAL A 130 13.17 25.94 -12.19
CA VAL A 130 12.49 25.86 -13.49
C VAL A 130 11.10 25.24 -13.35
N GLU A 131 10.97 24.20 -12.53
CA GLU A 131 9.71 23.50 -12.26
C GLU A 131 8.99 24.00 -11.01
N GLU A 132 9.57 24.99 -10.31
CA GLU A 132 9.04 25.62 -9.09
C GLU A 132 8.61 24.62 -7.99
N ARG A 133 9.38 23.53 -7.81
CA ARG A 133 9.09 22.49 -6.82
C ARG A 133 10.32 21.97 -6.09
N PHE A 134 10.09 21.42 -4.89
CA PHE A 134 11.10 20.63 -4.20
C PHE A 134 11.36 19.32 -4.94
N LEU A 135 12.63 18.92 -5.03
CA LEU A 135 13.03 17.66 -5.62
C LEU A 135 12.97 16.58 -4.55
N LEU A 136 12.12 15.58 -4.78
CA LEU A 136 12.04 14.39 -3.93
C LEU A 136 13.27 13.50 -4.17
N ASP A 137 13.57 12.61 -3.23
CA ASP A 137 14.80 11.77 -3.21
C ASP A 137 15.14 11.06 -4.53
N ARG A 138 14.15 10.80 -5.40
CA ARG A 138 14.35 10.11 -6.68
C ARG A 138 14.63 11.02 -7.87
N TYR A 139 14.66 12.34 -7.67
CA TYR A 139 14.91 13.33 -8.72
C TYR A 139 16.35 13.89 -8.70
N VAL A 140 17.22 13.41 -7.79
CA VAL A 140 18.61 13.88 -7.63
C VAL A 140 19.57 12.69 -7.64
#